data_AF-A0A445LK28-F1
#
_entry.id   AF-A0A445LK28-F1
#
_cell.length_a   1.000
_cell.length_b   1.000
_cell.length_c   1.000
_cell.angle_alpha   90.00
_cell.angle_beta   90.00
_cell.angle_gamma   90.00
#
_symmetry.space_group_name_H-M   'P 1'
#
loop_
_entity.id
_entity.type
_entity.pdbx_description
1 polymer ?
#
loop_
_entity_poly.entity_id
_entity_poly.type
_entity_poly.pdbx_seq_one_letter_code
_entity_poly.pdbx_strand_id
1 'polypeptide(L)'
;MAHHHNNSTTLRVFCVGTLDTKLHELLFLSESLRSNLNRFSSSKVEVVVVDVSAGTNAPESLQDLAFVSRNDVVSSYNSGSGEALSLPEDRGKAVAVMTQALEQFLKKSHENQSLVGVIGVGGSGGTSLLSSPFASLPIGIPKVIVSTVASGQTEPYVGTSDLVLFPSVVDVAGINRVSRLILSNAAAAFAGMVVGRVQSLQESSRAEDKPTVGITMFGVTTPCVNAVRDRLHEEGYETLVFHATGVGGRAMENLVREGFIQGVFDITTTEVADYIVGGVMACESSRFDAIIESKVPLVLSVGALDMVNFGAKDTIPLKFQQRNIYEHNKQVSLMRTTVDENRKFADFIANKLKNSSSKICVCLPEKGVSALDAPGKPFYDPEATSTLLRELQNLIPTNDDRQVKVYPHHINDLEFSNALVDAFLEINEKTSKGSTHQQVASPESVEQFHEDNVSNASSFGTILYTPNEFPEARTETLEKTQLILQQLLHQIHKGIPIIGAGAGTGISAKFEEAGGVDLIVLYNSGRFRMAGRGSLAGLLPFADANAVVLDMANEVLPVVKKVPVLAGVCATDPFRRMDYFLKQVESTGFSGLGS
;
A
#
# COMPACT_ATOMS: atom_id res chain seq x y z
N MET A 1 19.44 -43.58 19.88
CA MET A 1 20.09 -42.66 18.93
C MET A 1 19.05 -42.27 17.90
N ALA A 2 18.39 -41.13 18.12
CA ALA A 2 17.40 -40.59 17.19
C ALA A 2 18.16 -39.82 16.10
N HIS A 3 18.04 -40.26 14.85
CA HIS A 3 18.53 -39.52 13.70
C HIS A 3 17.66 -38.27 13.50
N HIS A 4 18.18 -37.10 13.89
CA HIS A 4 17.72 -35.84 13.33
C HIS A 4 18.08 -35.83 11.83
N HIS A 5 17.08 -36.06 10.97
CA HIS A 5 17.19 -35.68 9.56
C HIS A 5 17.15 -34.15 9.47
N ASN A 6 18.33 -33.56 9.52
CA ASN A 6 18.55 -32.15 9.21
C ASN A 6 18.56 -32.01 7.67
N ASN A 7 17.38 -32.03 7.03
CA ASN A 7 17.26 -31.67 5.62
C ASN A 7 17.44 -30.15 5.52
N SER A 8 18.68 -29.71 5.32
CA SER A 8 19.01 -28.32 5.01
C SER A 8 18.44 -27.99 3.62
N THR A 9 17.20 -27.53 3.55
CA THR A 9 16.59 -27.04 2.30
C THR A 9 17.42 -25.88 1.75
N THR A 10 17.98 -26.04 0.55
CA THR A 10 18.74 -24.97 -0.11
C THR A 10 17.81 -23.80 -0.43
N LEU A 11 18.11 -22.62 0.10
CA LEU A 11 17.38 -21.39 -0.21
C LEU A 11 17.71 -20.93 -1.62
N ARG A 12 16.69 -20.57 -2.40
CA ARG A 12 16.77 -20.25 -3.82
C ARG A 12 16.05 -18.95 -4.15
N VAL A 13 16.68 -18.16 -5.01
CA VAL A 13 16.03 -17.07 -5.73
C VAL A 13 15.91 -17.43 -7.20
N PHE A 14 14.78 -17.12 -7.82
CA PHE A 14 14.59 -17.35 -9.26
C PHE A 14 14.73 -16.06 -10.04
N CYS A 15 15.63 -16.06 -11.03
CA CYS A 15 15.76 -15.04 -12.06
C CYS A 15 14.97 -15.48 -13.30
N VAL A 16 13.80 -14.88 -13.52
CA VAL A 16 12.82 -15.34 -14.50
C VAL A 16 12.75 -14.40 -15.70
N GLY A 17 12.77 -14.96 -16.91
CA GLY A 17 12.62 -14.16 -18.15
C GLY A 17 12.48 -15.00 -19.41
N THR A 18 12.20 -14.33 -20.52
CA THR A 18 12.10 -14.95 -21.86
C THR A 18 13.49 -15.00 -22.51
N LEU A 19 14.22 -16.10 -22.34
CA LEU A 19 15.60 -16.23 -22.82
C LEU A 19 15.71 -16.20 -24.35
N ASP A 20 14.67 -16.59 -25.08
CA ASP A 20 14.61 -16.49 -26.55
C ASP A 20 14.86 -15.06 -27.09
N THR A 21 14.64 -14.05 -26.25
CA THR A 21 14.74 -12.64 -26.62
C THR A 21 15.60 -11.81 -25.68
N LYS A 22 15.82 -12.27 -24.43
CA LYS A 22 16.49 -11.50 -23.36
C LYS A 22 17.56 -12.30 -22.61
N LEU A 23 18.19 -13.27 -23.29
CA LEU A 23 19.22 -14.13 -22.70
C LEU A 23 20.33 -13.31 -22.03
N HIS A 24 20.91 -12.34 -22.76
CA HIS A 24 22.06 -11.59 -22.27
C HIS A 24 21.74 -10.71 -21.05
N GLU A 25 20.54 -10.13 -21.02
CA GLU A 25 20.07 -9.28 -19.94
C GLU A 25 19.78 -10.08 -18.68
N LEU A 26 19.14 -11.25 -18.84
CA LEU A 26 18.85 -12.12 -17.71
C LEU A 26 20.15 -12.72 -17.13
N LEU A 27 21.10 -13.14 -17.97
CA LEU A 27 22.41 -13.60 -17.52
C LEU A 27 23.14 -12.51 -16.73
N PHE A 28 23.18 -11.28 -17.25
CA PHE A 28 23.79 -10.15 -16.54
C PHE A 28 23.12 -9.88 -15.19
N LEU A 29 21.78 -9.91 -15.15
CA LEU A 29 21.01 -9.72 -13.92
C LEU A 29 21.33 -10.81 -12.89
N SER A 30 21.34 -12.08 -13.31
CA SER A 30 21.62 -13.23 -12.45
C SER A 30 23.05 -13.23 -11.92
N GLU A 31 24.04 -12.88 -12.74
CA GLU A 31 25.43 -12.73 -12.30
C GLU A 31 25.59 -11.59 -11.30
N SER A 32 24.99 -10.43 -11.59
CA SER A 32 25.00 -9.28 -10.69
C SER A 32 24.32 -9.61 -9.36
N LEU A 33 23.22 -10.36 -9.38
CA LEU A 33 22.51 -10.81 -8.18
C LEU A 33 23.37 -11.78 -7.36
N ARG A 34 23.95 -12.80 -7.99
CA ARG A 34 24.83 -13.77 -7.33
C ARG A 34 26.01 -13.07 -6.65
N SER A 35 26.61 -12.08 -7.33
CA SER A 35 27.69 -11.28 -6.76
C SER A 35 27.25 -10.48 -5.52
N ASN A 36 26.09 -9.82 -5.58
CA ASN A 36 25.58 -9.02 -4.45
C ASN A 36 25.16 -9.89 -3.25
N LEU A 37 24.50 -11.04 -3.48
CA LEU A 37 24.13 -11.98 -2.41
C LEU A 37 25.37 -12.46 -1.64
N ASN A 38 26.42 -12.87 -2.36
CA ASN A 38 27.70 -13.27 -1.75
C ASN A 38 28.40 -12.13 -1.00
N ARG A 39 28.17 -10.87 -1.41
CA ARG A 39 28.73 -9.70 -0.75
C ARG A 39 27.97 -9.31 0.52
N PHE A 40 26.65 -9.48 0.53
CA PHE A 40 25.78 -9.02 1.61
C PHE A 40 25.58 -10.09 2.71
N SER A 41 25.80 -11.37 2.42
CA SER A 41 25.61 -12.44 3.40
C SER A 41 26.58 -13.60 3.20
N SER A 42 26.90 -14.28 4.30
CA SER A 42 27.60 -15.58 4.30
C SER A 42 26.64 -16.76 4.10
N SER A 43 25.32 -16.53 4.17
CA SER A 43 24.31 -17.57 3.96
C SER A 43 24.24 -17.97 2.49
N LYS A 44 24.26 -19.28 2.21
CA LYS A 44 24.19 -19.79 0.83
C LYS A 44 22.77 -19.67 0.28
N VAL A 45 22.54 -18.65 -0.54
CA VAL A 45 21.35 -18.51 -1.39
C VAL A 45 21.74 -18.83 -2.83
N GLU A 46 21.12 -19.85 -3.41
CA GLU A 46 21.35 -20.27 -4.79
C GLU A 46 20.55 -19.39 -5.76
N VAL A 47 21.19 -18.91 -6.82
CA VAL A 47 20.54 -18.16 -7.91
C VAL A 47 20.22 -19.12 -9.04
N VAL A 48 18.93 -19.28 -9.36
CA VAL A 48 18.44 -20.18 -10.41
C VAL A 48 17.81 -19.36 -11.53
N VAL A 49 18.26 -19.56 -12.77
CA VAL A 49 17.68 -18.93 -13.95
C VAL A 49 16.49 -19.76 -14.43
N VAL A 50 15.35 -19.11 -14.67
CA VAL A 50 14.12 -19.79 -15.12
C VAL A 50 13.70 -19.22 -16.46
N ASP A 51 13.60 -20.10 -17.45
CA ASP A 51 13.12 -19.72 -18.78
C ASP A 51 11.61 -19.83 -18.93
N VAL A 52 11.00 -18.75 -19.41
CA VAL A 52 9.57 -18.67 -19.71
C VAL A 52 9.32 -18.23 -21.17
N SER A 53 10.25 -18.56 -22.06
CA SER A 53 10.14 -18.30 -23.50
C SER A 53 8.95 -19.00 -24.14
N ALA A 54 8.11 -18.21 -24.80
CA ALA A 54 7.00 -18.70 -25.61
C ALA A 54 7.40 -18.99 -27.07
N GLY A 55 8.56 -18.48 -27.55
CA GLY A 55 9.06 -18.71 -28.91
C GLY A 55 9.80 -20.03 -29.07
N THR A 56 10.20 -20.40 -30.29
CA THR A 56 10.84 -21.70 -30.60
C THR A 56 12.32 -21.78 -30.24
N ASN A 57 12.99 -20.64 -30.03
CA ASN A 57 14.45 -20.54 -29.92
C ASN A 57 14.90 -20.38 -28.46
N ALA A 58 14.47 -21.30 -27.59
CA ALA A 58 14.83 -21.32 -26.19
C ALA A 58 16.07 -22.22 -25.93
N PRO A 59 17.02 -21.82 -25.07
CA PRO A 59 18.14 -22.68 -24.70
C PRO A 59 17.70 -23.86 -23.83
N GLU A 60 18.29 -25.04 -24.06
CA GLU A 60 18.02 -26.25 -23.26
C GLU A 60 18.85 -26.32 -21.97
N SER A 61 19.99 -25.62 -21.91
CA SER A 61 20.83 -25.55 -20.71
C SER A 61 21.66 -24.26 -20.68
N LEU A 62 22.05 -23.86 -19.47
CA LEU A 62 23.06 -22.83 -19.21
C LEU A 62 24.18 -23.49 -18.41
N GLN A 63 25.40 -23.50 -18.93
CA GLN A 63 26.49 -24.35 -18.41
C GLN A 63 26.79 -24.10 -16.92
N ASP A 64 27.13 -22.85 -16.56
CA ASP A 64 27.67 -22.51 -15.24
C ASP A 64 26.61 -21.96 -14.25
N LEU A 65 25.32 -22.09 -14.59
CA LEU A 65 24.21 -21.56 -13.80
C LEU A 65 23.16 -22.64 -13.57
N ALA A 66 22.63 -22.70 -12.35
CA ALA A 66 21.43 -23.48 -12.09
C ALA A 66 20.30 -22.96 -12.98
N PHE A 67 19.68 -23.85 -13.75
CA PHE A 67 18.75 -23.50 -14.82
C PHE A 67 17.51 -24.37 -14.77
N VAL A 68 16.35 -23.76 -14.98
CA VAL A 68 15.06 -24.41 -15.17
C VAL A 68 14.59 -24.08 -16.58
N SER A 69 14.45 -25.10 -17.42
CA SER A 69 14.01 -24.91 -18.80
C SER A 69 12.53 -24.58 -18.85
N ARG A 70 12.08 -23.96 -19.95
CA ARG A 70 10.65 -23.73 -20.17
C ARG A 70 9.81 -25.01 -20.12
N ASN A 71 10.38 -26.16 -20.52
CA ASN A 71 9.68 -27.43 -20.52
C ASN A 71 9.44 -27.92 -19.08
N ASP A 72 10.40 -27.67 -18.18
CA ASP A 72 10.27 -27.98 -16.76
C ASP A 72 9.20 -27.10 -16.10
N VAL A 73 9.16 -25.80 -16.46
CA VAL A 73 8.09 -24.89 -16.02
C VAL A 73 6.73 -25.41 -16.49
N VAL A 74 6.57 -25.72 -17.78
CA VAL A 74 5.30 -26.23 -18.34
C VAL A 74 4.89 -27.57 -17.72
N SER A 75 5.83 -28.48 -17.48
CA SER A 75 5.54 -29.76 -16.82
C SER A 75 4.94 -29.60 -15.41
N SER A 76 5.23 -28.48 -14.73
CA SER A 76 4.69 -28.18 -13.40
C SER A 76 3.18 -27.89 -13.42
N TYR A 77 2.63 -27.54 -14.59
CA TYR A 77 1.19 -27.34 -14.80
C TYR A 77 0.41 -28.67 -14.90
N ASN A 78 1.07 -29.75 -15.34
CA ASN A 78 0.44 -31.06 -15.57
C ASN A 78 0.26 -31.86 -14.27
N SER A 79 -0.89 -31.71 -13.62
CA SER A 79 -1.26 -32.51 -12.43
C SER A 79 -2.49 -33.41 -12.65
N GLY A 80 -2.79 -33.84 -13.89
CA GLY A 80 -3.98 -34.71 -14.10
C GLY A 80 -4.17 -35.44 -15.44
N SER A 81 -3.65 -34.94 -16.57
CA SER A 81 -3.77 -35.60 -17.89
C SER A 81 -2.39 -35.98 -18.39
N GLY A 82 -2.08 -37.28 -18.48
CA GLY A 82 -0.75 -37.82 -18.82
C GLY A 82 -0.21 -37.52 -20.24
N GLU A 83 -0.68 -36.46 -20.90
CA GLU A 83 -0.13 -35.97 -22.17
C GLU A 83 0.80 -34.77 -21.92
N ALA A 84 1.96 -34.76 -22.58
CA ALA A 84 2.89 -33.64 -22.54
C ALA A 84 2.22 -32.40 -23.17
N LEU A 85 2.04 -31.34 -22.38
CA LEU A 85 1.36 -30.13 -22.83
C LEU A 85 2.31 -29.36 -23.76
N SER A 86 1.96 -29.26 -25.04
CA SER A 86 2.70 -28.43 -25.99
C SER A 86 2.20 -26.98 -25.94
N LEU A 87 3.12 -26.02 -26.03
CA LEU A 87 2.74 -24.62 -26.13
C LEU A 87 2.00 -24.38 -27.46
N PRO A 88 0.85 -23.68 -27.46
CA PRO A 88 0.16 -23.30 -28.68
C PRO A 88 1.04 -22.50 -29.64
N GLU A 89 0.81 -22.60 -30.95
CA GLU A 89 1.52 -21.78 -31.95
C GLU A 89 1.18 -20.29 -31.83
N ASP A 90 -0.04 -19.97 -31.37
CA ASP A 90 -0.44 -18.60 -31.11
C ASP A 90 0.31 -18.04 -29.89
N ARG A 91 1.06 -16.95 -30.12
CA ARG A 91 1.91 -16.34 -29.09
C ARG A 91 1.12 -15.88 -27.87
N GLY A 92 -0.10 -15.35 -28.05
CA GLY A 92 -0.93 -14.88 -26.93
C GLY A 92 -1.37 -16.05 -26.04
N LYS A 93 -1.84 -17.13 -26.65
CA LYS A 93 -2.21 -18.36 -25.95
C LYS A 93 -0.99 -19.02 -25.29
N ALA A 94 0.15 -19.06 -25.95
CA ALA A 94 1.40 -19.59 -25.39
C ALA A 94 1.84 -18.80 -24.14
N VAL A 95 1.78 -17.48 -24.18
CA VAL A 95 2.06 -16.63 -23.02
C VAL A 95 1.09 -16.92 -21.89
N ALA A 96 -0.22 -17.04 -22.15
CA ALA A 96 -1.21 -17.33 -21.11
C ALA A 96 -0.95 -18.68 -20.42
N VAL A 97 -0.68 -19.74 -21.19
CA VAL A 97 -0.32 -21.06 -20.64
C VAL A 97 0.97 -20.99 -19.83
N MET A 98 1.99 -20.29 -20.34
CA MET A 98 3.27 -20.13 -19.64
C MET A 98 3.11 -19.35 -18.34
N THR A 99 2.28 -18.30 -18.30
CA THR A 99 1.96 -17.56 -17.08
C THR A 99 1.38 -18.50 -16.02
N GLN A 100 0.38 -19.31 -16.37
CA GLN A 100 -0.23 -20.25 -15.42
C GLN A 100 0.75 -21.35 -14.98
N ALA A 101 1.59 -21.83 -15.90
CA ALA A 101 2.63 -22.80 -15.57
C ALA A 101 3.67 -22.25 -14.61
N LEU A 102 4.13 -21.01 -14.83
CA LEU A 102 5.05 -20.30 -13.93
C LEU A 102 4.44 -20.13 -12.54
N GLU A 103 3.16 -19.75 -12.46
CA GLU A 103 2.47 -19.61 -11.18
C GLU A 103 2.47 -20.92 -10.37
N GLN A 104 2.12 -22.04 -11.01
CA GLN A 104 2.13 -23.35 -10.35
C GLN A 104 3.55 -23.79 -9.96
N PHE A 105 4.54 -23.51 -10.82
CA PHE A 105 5.95 -23.79 -10.53
C PHE A 105 6.44 -23.01 -9.28
N LEU A 106 6.14 -21.72 -9.20
CA LEU A 106 6.53 -20.87 -8.08
C LEU A 106 5.81 -21.29 -6.79
N LYS A 107 4.52 -21.62 -6.88
CA LYS A 107 3.74 -22.14 -5.75
C LYS A 107 4.34 -23.43 -5.18
N LYS A 108 4.63 -24.43 -6.03
CA LYS A 108 5.31 -25.68 -5.62
C LYS A 108 6.69 -25.42 -5.00
N SER A 109 7.44 -24.47 -5.57
CA SER A 109 8.77 -24.10 -5.07
C SER A 109 8.71 -23.42 -3.68
N HIS A 110 7.65 -22.66 -3.43
CA HIS A 110 7.36 -22.04 -2.15
C HIS A 110 6.89 -23.06 -1.09
N GLU A 111 5.97 -23.95 -1.45
CA GLU A 111 5.47 -25.03 -0.58
C GLU A 111 6.62 -25.94 -0.08
N ASN A 112 7.62 -26.18 -0.94
CA ASN A 112 8.84 -26.91 -0.58
C ASN A 112 9.85 -26.08 0.23
N GLN A 113 9.49 -24.87 0.68
CA GLN A 113 10.31 -23.94 1.48
C GLN A 113 11.67 -23.57 0.86
N SER A 114 11.82 -23.74 -0.45
CA SER A 114 13.07 -23.42 -1.15
C SER A 114 13.09 -21.98 -1.67
N LEU A 115 11.94 -21.41 -1.99
CA LEU A 115 11.83 -20.07 -2.56
C LEU A 115 12.01 -18.97 -1.50
N VAL A 116 12.98 -18.08 -1.70
CA VAL A 116 13.17 -16.87 -0.86
C VAL A 116 13.05 -15.55 -1.64
N GLY A 117 12.79 -15.60 -2.93
CA GLY A 117 12.47 -14.42 -3.73
C GLY A 117 12.45 -14.69 -5.23
N VAL A 118 11.78 -13.81 -5.98
CA VAL A 118 11.74 -13.83 -7.45
C VAL A 118 12.11 -12.48 -8.04
N ILE A 119 12.92 -12.49 -9.10
CA ILE A 119 13.24 -11.30 -9.87
C ILE A 119 13.14 -11.60 -11.36
N GLY A 120 12.68 -10.64 -12.16
CA GLY A 120 12.64 -10.79 -13.61
C GLY A 120 12.85 -9.50 -14.37
N VAL A 121 12.91 -9.62 -15.71
CA VAL A 121 13.05 -8.49 -16.62
C VAL A 121 12.13 -8.68 -17.82
N GLY A 122 11.46 -7.61 -18.25
CA GLY A 122 10.53 -7.70 -19.37
C GLY A 122 10.14 -6.37 -19.99
N GLY A 123 9.76 -6.43 -21.27
CA GLY A 123 8.95 -5.37 -21.88
C GLY A 123 7.50 -5.46 -21.40
N SER A 124 6.54 -4.83 -22.11
CA SER A 124 5.11 -4.94 -21.76
C SER A 124 4.62 -6.40 -21.64
N GLY A 125 4.87 -7.23 -22.67
CA GLY A 125 4.45 -8.65 -22.64
C GLY A 125 5.17 -9.50 -21.58
N GLY A 126 6.48 -9.29 -21.39
CA GLY A 126 7.23 -10.00 -20.34
C GLY A 126 6.80 -9.57 -18.94
N THR A 127 6.53 -8.28 -18.73
CA THR A 127 5.99 -7.77 -17.46
C THR A 127 4.63 -8.41 -17.18
N SER A 128 3.73 -8.46 -18.18
CA SER A 128 2.43 -9.13 -18.04
C SER A 128 2.55 -10.62 -17.70
N LEU A 129 3.49 -11.34 -18.31
CA LEU A 129 3.73 -12.77 -18.06
C LEU A 129 4.22 -12.99 -16.62
N LEU A 130 5.15 -12.16 -16.14
CA LEU A 130 5.79 -12.31 -14.83
C LEU A 130 4.94 -11.78 -13.66
N SER A 131 4.11 -10.76 -13.90
CA SER A 131 3.42 -10.04 -12.83
C SER A 131 2.42 -10.91 -12.09
N SER A 132 1.52 -11.62 -12.79
CA SER A 132 0.51 -12.47 -12.15
C SER A 132 1.14 -13.60 -11.31
N PRO A 133 2.13 -14.37 -11.82
CA PRO A 133 2.80 -15.41 -11.04
C PRO A 133 3.64 -14.89 -9.88
N PHE A 134 4.17 -13.67 -9.99
CA PHE A 134 4.92 -13.07 -8.87
C PHE A 134 3.95 -12.55 -7.81
N ALA A 135 2.88 -11.87 -8.22
CA ALA A 135 1.88 -11.31 -7.32
C ALA A 135 1.07 -12.37 -6.57
N SER A 136 1.02 -13.62 -7.05
CA SER A 136 0.38 -14.74 -6.35
C SER A 136 1.23 -15.33 -5.22
N LEU A 137 2.50 -14.96 -5.11
CA LEU A 137 3.33 -15.31 -3.98
C LEU A 137 2.93 -14.50 -2.72
N PRO A 138 3.01 -15.09 -1.52
CA PRO A 138 2.67 -14.41 -0.28
C PRO A 138 3.38 -13.07 -0.09
N ILE A 139 2.72 -12.15 0.59
CA ILE A 139 3.27 -10.84 0.92
C ILE A 139 4.54 -10.98 1.74
N GLY A 140 5.51 -10.11 1.47
CA GLY A 140 6.80 -10.08 2.16
C GLY A 140 7.85 -11.01 1.57
N ILE A 141 7.52 -11.89 0.61
CA ILE A 141 8.54 -12.52 -0.25
C ILE A 141 9.02 -11.48 -1.25
N PRO A 142 10.34 -11.19 -1.36
CA PRO A 142 10.85 -10.25 -2.35
C PRO A 142 10.43 -10.63 -3.77
N LYS A 143 9.75 -9.71 -4.45
CA LYS A 143 9.32 -9.85 -5.84
C LYS A 143 9.53 -8.56 -6.64
N VAL A 144 10.41 -8.64 -7.63
CA VAL A 144 10.89 -7.49 -8.40
C VAL A 144 10.83 -7.76 -9.90
N ILE A 145 10.34 -6.80 -10.68
CA ILE A 145 10.43 -6.85 -12.15
C ILE A 145 11.09 -5.57 -12.66
N VAL A 146 12.17 -5.70 -13.42
CA VAL A 146 12.71 -4.60 -14.23
C VAL A 146 11.87 -4.48 -15.50
N SER A 147 11.05 -3.43 -15.58
CA SER A 147 9.99 -3.29 -16.56
C SER A 147 10.11 -2.00 -17.39
N THR A 148 9.88 -2.12 -18.70
CA THR A 148 9.75 -0.95 -19.60
C THR A 148 8.45 -0.19 -19.39
N VAL A 149 7.47 -0.76 -18.67
CA VAL A 149 6.14 -0.18 -18.43
C VAL A 149 5.90 0.15 -16.95
N ALA A 150 6.96 0.20 -16.14
CA ALA A 150 6.87 0.61 -14.73
C ALA A 150 6.39 2.08 -14.56
N SER A 151 6.68 2.95 -15.54
CA SER A 151 6.22 4.34 -15.54
C SER A 151 4.95 4.48 -16.39
N GLY A 152 3.81 4.08 -15.83
CA GLY A 152 2.51 4.10 -16.51
C GLY A 152 1.37 3.63 -15.60
N GLN A 153 0.32 3.05 -16.19
CA GLN A 153 -0.73 2.35 -15.43
C GLN A 153 -0.19 0.97 -15.00
N THR A 154 0.01 0.78 -13.69
CA THR A 154 0.64 -0.41 -13.13
C THR A 154 -0.28 -1.29 -12.29
N GLU A 155 -1.52 -0.86 -12.04
CA GLU A 155 -2.51 -1.64 -11.28
C GLU A 155 -2.69 -3.07 -11.83
N PRO A 156 -2.78 -3.31 -13.16
CA PRO A 156 -2.94 -4.68 -13.69
C PRO A 156 -1.73 -5.59 -13.45
N TYR A 157 -0.57 -5.02 -13.10
CA TYR A 157 0.66 -5.77 -12.83
C TYR A 157 0.84 -6.01 -11.32
N VAL A 158 0.73 -4.95 -10.52
CA VAL A 158 1.01 -5.00 -9.08
C VAL A 158 -0.20 -5.52 -8.29
N GLY A 159 -1.41 -5.16 -8.71
CA GLY A 159 -2.65 -5.47 -8.01
C GLY A 159 -2.60 -4.99 -6.56
N THR A 160 -2.87 -5.90 -5.63
CA THR A 160 -2.82 -5.70 -4.17
C THR A 160 -1.57 -6.30 -3.51
N SER A 161 -0.58 -6.72 -4.31
CA SER A 161 0.65 -7.32 -3.81
C SER A 161 1.73 -6.27 -3.53
N ASP A 162 2.78 -6.65 -2.80
CA ASP A 162 4.04 -5.89 -2.67
C ASP A 162 5.02 -6.12 -3.84
N LEU A 163 4.51 -6.31 -5.07
CA LEU A 163 5.34 -6.41 -6.29
C LEU A 163 6.00 -5.06 -6.61
N VAL A 164 7.32 -5.07 -6.79
CA VAL A 164 8.09 -3.87 -7.12
C VAL A 164 8.45 -3.84 -8.60
N LEU A 165 8.05 -2.77 -9.29
CA LEU A 165 8.46 -2.52 -10.68
C LEU A 165 9.62 -1.51 -10.71
N PHE A 166 10.80 -1.96 -11.14
CA PHE A 166 11.94 -1.10 -11.43
C PHE A 166 11.83 -0.58 -12.87
N PRO A 167 11.76 0.75 -13.11
CA PRO A 167 11.78 1.29 -14.47
C PRO A 167 13.08 0.94 -15.19
N SER A 168 12.99 0.34 -16.37
CA SER A 168 14.15 0.00 -17.19
C SER A 168 14.85 1.22 -17.79
N VAL A 169 14.19 2.39 -17.78
CA VAL A 169 14.59 3.69 -18.38
C VAL A 169 14.64 3.67 -19.91
N VAL A 170 15.32 2.69 -20.49
CA VAL A 170 15.38 2.41 -21.93
C VAL A 170 14.72 1.05 -22.21
N ASP A 171 14.42 0.78 -23.47
CA ASP A 171 13.93 -0.55 -23.85
C ASP A 171 14.96 -1.64 -23.47
N VAL A 172 14.45 -2.83 -23.11
CA VAL A 172 15.28 -3.99 -22.76
C VAL A 172 15.64 -4.72 -24.05
N ALA A 173 16.67 -4.19 -24.70
CA ALA A 173 17.23 -4.65 -25.97
C ALA A 173 18.77 -4.65 -25.91
N GLY A 174 19.31 -5.66 -25.25
CA GLY A 174 20.73 -5.86 -25.02
C GLY A 174 21.32 -5.08 -23.85
N ILE A 175 22.60 -5.38 -23.58
CA ILE A 175 23.37 -4.77 -22.50
C ILE A 175 24.14 -3.54 -23.02
N ASN A 176 23.78 -2.37 -22.51
CA ASN A 176 24.38 -1.07 -22.83
C ASN A 176 24.73 -0.30 -21.54
N ARG A 177 25.31 0.91 -21.67
CA ARG A 177 25.76 1.70 -20.52
C ARG A 177 24.63 2.02 -19.53
N VAL A 178 23.41 2.21 -20.01
CA VAL A 178 22.24 2.50 -19.17
C VAL A 178 21.69 1.21 -18.57
N SER A 179 21.44 0.18 -19.38
CA SER A 179 20.85 -1.07 -18.87
C SER A 179 21.76 -1.79 -17.86
N ARG A 180 23.09 -1.69 -17.98
CA ARG A 180 24.02 -2.18 -16.94
C ARG A 180 23.75 -1.54 -15.58
N LEU A 181 23.62 -0.23 -15.53
CA LEU A 181 23.39 0.50 -14.26
C LEU A 181 22.04 0.11 -13.65
N ILE A 182 20.99 0.08 -14.46
CA ILE A 182 19.64 -0.22 -13.99
C ILE A 182 19.52 -1.67 -13.50
N LEU A 183 20.00 -2.63 -14.28
CA LEU A 183 19.97 -4.05 -13.90
C LEU A 183 20.85 -4.32 -12.67
N SER A 184 22.01 -3.67 -12.54
CA SER A 184 22.85 -3.79 -11.35
C SER A 184 22.19 -3.21 -10.10
N ASN A 185 21.53 -2.05 -10.21
CA ASN A 185 20.80 -1.45 -9.09
C ASN A 185 19.62 -2.34 -8.65
N ALA A 186 18.85 -2.85 -9.61
CA ALA A 186 17.74 -3.76 -9.32
C ALA A 186 18.23 -5.06 -8.66
N ALA A 187 19.33 -5.65 -9.16
CA ALA A 187 19.94 -6.83 -8.56
C ALA A 187 20.44 -6.58 -7.12
N ALA A 188 21.07 -5.43 -6.87
CA ALA A 188 21.55 -5.08 -5.54
C ALA A 188 20.41 -4.84 -4.55
N ALA A 189 19.37 -4.10 -4.97
CA ALA A 189 18.19 -3.87 -4.15
C ALA A 189 17.49 -5.18 -3.79
N PHE A 190 17.27 -6.05 -4.77
CA PHE A 190 16.66 -7.35 -4.57
C PHE A 190 17.51 -8.25 -3.67
N ALA A 191 18.84 -8.27 -3.84
CA ALA A 191 19.75 -9.01 -2.95
C ALA A 191 19.63 -8.53 -1.49
N GLY A 192 19.54 -7.22 -1.27
CA GLY A 192 19.33 -6.64 0.06
C GLY A 192 18.00 -7.08 0.69
N MET A 193 16.91 -7.07 -0.07
CA MET A 193 15.60 -7.57 0.39
C MET A 193 15.67 -9.04 0.80
N VAL A 194 16.29 -9.88 -0.02
CA VAL A 194 16.43 -11.33 0.24
C VAL A 194 17.27 -11.58 1.48
N VAL A 195 18.44 -10.95 1.58
CA VAL A 195 19.35 -11.13 2.72
C VAL A 195 18.72 -10.66 4.01
N GLY A 196 18.15 -9.45 4.03
CA GLY A 196 17.50 -8.90 5.22
C GLY A 196 16.37 -9.79 5.73
N ARG A 197 15.54 -10.31 4.82
CA ARG A 197 14.46 -11.25 5.17
C ARG A 197 14.98 -12.59 5.69
N VAL A 198 15.99 -13.18 5.04
CA VAL A 198 16.55 -14.47 5.46
C VAL A 198 17.18 -14.36 6.86
N GLN A 199 17.85 -13.24 7.16
CA GLN A 199 18.41 -12.98 8.49
C GLN A 199 17.31 -12.76 9.53
N SER A 200 16.27 -11.97 9.22
CA SER A 200 15.19 -11.70 10.17
C SER A 200 14.42 -12.98 10.55
N LEU A 201 14.22 -13.90 9.59
CA LEU A 201 13.59 -15.20 9.85
C LEU A 201 14.43 -16.12 10.76
N GLN A 202 15.74 -15.90 10.83
CA GLN A 202 16.64 -16.63 11.74
C GLN A 202 16.67 -15.99 13.13
N GLU A 203 16.44 -14.68 13.22
CA GLU A 203 16.48 -13.89 14.46
C GLU A 203 15.15 -13.86 15.22
N SER A 204 14.02 -14.12 14.54
CA SER A 204 12.68 -14.08 15.11
C SER A 204 12.48 -15.14 16.21
N SER A 205 12.87 -14.75 17.42
CA SER A 205 12.51 -15.37 18.69
C SER A 205 11.86 -14.28 19.57
N ARG A 206 10.59 -14.50 19.93
CA ARG A 206 9.89 -13.88 21.07
C ARG A 206 9.44 -12.41 20.97
N ALA A 207 8.58 -12.09 20.02
CA ALA A 207 7.50 -11.12 20.27
C ALA A 207 6.17 -11.88 20.13
N GLU A 208 5.25 -11.76 21.09
CA GLU A 208 3.89 -12.25 20.91
C GLU A 208 3.18 -11.29 19.95
N ASP A 209 2.91 -11.75 18.72
CA ASP A 209 2.16 -10.97 17.75
C ASP A 209 0.73 -10.72 18.27
N LYS A 210 0.30 -9.45 18.26
CA LYS A 210 -1.07 -9.10 18.63
C LYS A 210 -2.03 -9.65 17.56
N PRO A 211 -3.22 -10.14 17.95
CA PRO A 211 -4.23 -10.51 16.98
C PRO A 211 -4.60 -9.28 16.14
N THR A 212 -4.50 -9.43 14.82
CA THR A 212 -4.72 -8.39 13.83
C THR A 212 -6.12 -8.51 13.22
N VAL A 213 -6.81 -7.38 13.13
CA VAL A 213 -8.18 -7.27 12.62
C VAL A 213 -8.23 -6.35 11.41
N GLY A 214 -8.86 -6.81 10.33
CA GLY A 214 -9.11 -6.00 9.13
C GLY A 214 -10.42 -5.21 9.24
N ILE A 215 -10.42 -3.93 8.85
CA ILE A 215 -11.60 -3.05 8.93
C ILE A 215 -11.83 -2.32 7.60
N THR A 216 -13.01 -2.43 7.00
CA THR A 216 -13.35 -1.68 5.77
C THR A 216 -13.94 -0.30 6.08
N MET A 217 -13.52 0.71 5.32
CA MET A 217 -13.80 2.12 5.59
C MET A 217 -14.13 2.91 4.33
N PHE A 218 -14.98 3.92 4.48
CA PHE A 218 -15.15 5.01 3.53
C PHE A 218 -15.19 6.35 4.25
N GLY A 219 -14.99 7.47 3.54
CA GLY A 219 -15.02 8.80 4.14
C GLY A 219 -16.32 9.10 4.91
N VAL A 220 -17.44 8.51 4.47
CA VAL A 220 -18.77 8.66 5.07
C VAL A 220 -19.06 7.71 6.23
N THR A 221 -18.19 6.73 6.49
CA THR A 221 -18.25 5.78 7.63
C THR A 221 -17.05 5.92 8.56
N THR A 222 -16.17 6.89 8.31
CA THR A 222 -14.96 7.16 9.11
C THR A 222 -15.25 7.34 10.62
N PRO A 223 -16.32 8.02 11.05
CA PRO A 223 -16.64 8.12 12.48
C PRO A 223 -16.81 6.75 13.15
N CYS A 224 -17.57 5.84 12.52
CA CYS A 224 -17.75 4.48 13.00
C CYS A 224 -16.42 3.71 13.05
N VAL A 225 -15.67 3.74 11.95
CA VAL A 225 -14.40 3.02 11.83
C VAL A 225 -13.37 3.48 12.86
N ASN A 226 -13.24 4.79 13.10
CA ASN A 226 -12.32 5.31 14.10
C ASN A 226 -12.73 4.85 15.51
N ALA A 227 -14.02 4.91 15.85
CA ALA A 227 -14.49 4.45 17.15
C ALA A 227 -14.27 2.94 17.36
N VAL A 228 -14.52 2.12 16.34
CA VAL A 228 -14.23 0.67 16.37
C VAL A 228 -12.74 0.41 16.52
N ARG A 229 -11.89 1.12 15.75
CA ARG A 229 -10.43 1.00 15.81
C ARG A 229 -9.90 1.34 17.20
N ASP A 230 -10.32 2.47 17.75
CA ASP A 230 -9.84 2.95 19.04
C ASP A 230 -10.25 1.97 20.15
N ARG A 231 -11.48 1.46 20.11
CA ARG A 231 -11.94 0.43 21.04
C ARG A 231 -11.17 -0.90 20.88
N LEU A 232 -10.94 -1.38 19.66
CA LEU A 232 -10.15 -2.60 19.43
C LEU A 232 -8.71 -2.47 19.94
N HIS A 233 -8.13 -1.27 19.86
CA HIS A 233 -6.81 -0.99 20.43
C HIS A 233 -6.79 -1.14 21.95
N GLU A 234 -7.82 -0.63 22.64
CA GLU A 234 -8.02 -0.80 24.09
C GLU A 234 -8.19 -2.26 24.48
N GLU A 235 -8.86 -3.06 23.63
CA GLU A 235 -9.04 -4.51 23.79
C GLU A 235 -7.79 -5.33 23.39
N GLY A 236 -6.68 -4.67 23.01
CA GLY A 236 -5.38 -5.31 22.75
C GLY A 236 -5.17 -5.82 21.32
N TYR A 237 -6.05 -5.50 20.38
CA TYR A 237 -5.91 -5.89 18.97
C TYR A 237 -5.05 -4.90 18.18
N GLU A 238 -4.40 -5.42 17.15
CA GLU A 238 -3.84 -4.62 16.05
C GLU A 238 -4.91 -4.46 14.95
N THR A 239 -4.91 -3.32 14.25
CA THR A 239 -5.94 -3.01 13.25
C THR A 239 -5.33 -2.58 11.93
N LEU A 240 -5.86 -3.09 10.83
CA LEU A 240 -5.55 -2.70 9.46
C LEU A 240 -6.81 -2.14 8.81
N VAL A 241 -6.78 -0.86 8.44
CA VAL A 241 -7.93 -0.17 7.84
C VAL A 241 -7.78 -0.14 6.31
N PHE A 242 -8.81 -0.60 5.61
CA PHE A 242 -8.86 -0.70 4.16
C PHE A 242 -9.92 0.25 3.60
N HIS A 243 -9.50 1.14 2.70
CA HIS A 243 -10.43 2.00 1.99
C HIS A 243 -11.21 1.17 0.96
N ALA A 244 -12.53 1.16 1.08
CA ALA A 244 -13.44 0.31 0.29
C ALA A 244 -13.60 0.81 -1.17
N THR A 245 -12.52 0.73 -1.95
CA THR A 245 -12.45 1.22 -3.34
C THR A 245 -12.41 0.08 -4.37
N GLY A 246 -12.86 -1.12 -3.99
CA GLY A 246 -12.74 -2.37 -4.75
C GLY A 246 -11.39 -3.05 -4.49
N VAL A 247 -10.30 -2.28 -4.66
CA VAL A 247 -8.93 -2.74 -4.37
C VAL A 247 -8.72 -3.00 -2.88
N GLY A 248 -9.29 -2.16 -2.00
CA GLY A 248 -9.12 -2.31 -0.56
C GLY A 248 -9.73 -3.59 0.01
N GLY A 249 -10.96 -3.93 -0.39
CA GLY A 249 -11.57 -5.21 0.00
C GLY A 249 -10.75 -6.41 -0.47
N ARG A 250 -10.24 -6.39 -1.71
CA ARG A 250 -9.35 -7.46 -2.23
C ARG A 250 -8.03 -7.56 -1.46
N ALA A 251 -7.43 -6.42 -1.08
CA ALA A 251 -6.21 -6.40 -0.29
C ALA A 251 -6.43 -7.02 1.09
N MET A 252 -7.53 -6.66 1.76
CA MET A 252 -7.92 -7.24 3.04
C MET A 252 -8.11 -8.76 2.93
N GLU A 253 -8.85 -9.22 1.92
CA GLU A 253 -9.12 -10.65 1.72
C GLU A 253 -7.88 -11.48 1.40
N ASN A 254 -6.91 -10.90 0.67
CA ASN A 254 -5.63 -11.56 0.44
C ASN A 254 -4.84 -11.72 1.74
N LEU A 255 -4.80 -10.69 2.59
CA LEU A 255 -4.15 -10.77 3.90
C LEU A 255 -4.85 -11.75 4.86
N VAL A 256 -6.18 -11.91 4.75
CA VAL A 256 -6.91 -12.96 5.47
C VAL A 256 -6.47 -14.35 4.98
N ARG A 257 -6.43 -14.57 3.66
CA ARG A 257 -6.02 -15.86 3.07
C ARG A 257 -4.59 -16.24 3.43
N GLU A 258 -3.72 -15.24 3.56
CA GLU A 258 -2.32 -15.41 3.96
C GLU A 258 -2.13 -15.54 5.48
N GLY A 259 -3.19 -15.38 6.27
CA GLY A 259 -3.16 -15.55 7.73
C GLY A 259 -2.67 -14.34 8.51
N PHE A 260 -2.40 -13.21 7.85
CA PHE A 260 -2.01 -11.96 8.51
C PHE A 260 -3.16 -11.28 9.26
N ILE A 261 -4.41 -11.55 8.89
CA ILE A 261 -5.61 -11.03 9.54
C ILE A 261 -6.40 -12.18 10.16
N GLN A 262 -6.64 -12.13 11.48
CA GLN A 262 -7.32 -13.19 12.23
C GLN A 262 -8.79 -12.87 12.56
N GLY A 263 -9.27 -11.68 12.21
CA GLY A 263 -10.68 -11.28 12.35
C GLY A 263 -11.03 -10.11 11.44
N VAL A 264 -12.29 -9.95 11.08
CA VAL A 264 -12.72 -8.91 10.13
C VAL A 264 -13.95 -8.15 10.63
N PHE A 265 -13.87 -6.82 10.52
CA PHE A 265 -14.98 -5.89 10.62
C PHE A 265 -15.24 -5.30 9.23
N ASP A 266 -16.10 -5.97 8.46
CA ASP A 266 -16.51 -5.47 7.15
C ASP A 266 -17.65 -4.44 7.31
N ILE A 267 -17.31 -3.29 7.90
CA ILE A 267 -18.25 -2.21 8.23
C ILE A 267 -18.80 -1.57 6.95
N THR A 268 -17.92 -1.37 5.96
CA THR A 268 -18.20 -0.63 4.74
C THR A 268 -18.20 -1.56 3.53
N THR A 269 -19.38 -2.08 3.17
CA THR A 269 -19.58 -3.04 2.08
C THR A 269 -19.97 -2.38 0.75
N THR A 270 -19.74 -1.08 0.60
CA THR A 270 -20.08 -0.25 -0.59
C THR A 270 -19.57 -0.80 -1.92
N GLU A 271 -18.47 -1.57 -1.92
CA GLU A 271 -17.93 -2.18 -3.14
C GLU A 271 -18.92 -3.13 -3.84
N VAL A 272 -19.89 -3.68 -3.08
CA VAL A 272 -21.00 -4.49 -3.59
C VAL A 272 -21.97 -3.63 -4.42
N ALA A 273 -22.24 -2.39 -3.99
CA ALA A 273 -23.12 -1.49 -4.73
C ALA A 273 -22.53 -1.18 -6.12
N ASP A 274 -21.23 -0.88 -6.15
CA ASP A 274 -20.48 -0.66 -7.38
C ASP A 274 -20.46 -1.91 -8.27
N TYR A 275 -20.24 -3.10 -7.71
CA TYR A 275 -20.26 -4.35 -8.48
C TYR A 275 -21.61 -4.62 -9.14
N ILE A 276 -22.71 -4.43 -8.41
CA ILE A 276 -24.07 -4.74 -8.90
C ILE A 276 -24.57 -3.69 -9.89
N VAL A 277 -24.27 -2.41 -9.69
CA VAL A 277 -24.80 -1.30 -10.52
C VAL A 277 -23.84 -0.93 -11.67
N GLY A 278 -22.54 -1.18 -11.51
CA GLY A 278 -21.48 -0.86 -12.46
C GLY A 278 -20.77 0.45 -12.16
N GLY A 279 -20.36 0.64 -10.90
CA GLY A 279 -19.50 1.74 -10.45
C GLY A 279 -18.01 1.48 -10.67
N VAL A 280 -17.17 2.46 -10.35
CA VAL A 280 -15.71 2.44 -10.63
C VAL A 280 -14.87 1.84 -9.49
N MET A 281 -15.48 1.58 -8.33
CA MET A 281 -14.85 1.03 -7.13
C MET A 281 -15.43 -0.35 -6.77
N ALA A 282 -15.77 -1.14 -7.79
CA ALA A 282 -16.42 -2.44 -7.63
C ALA A 282 -15.50 -3.50 -6.99
N CYS A 283 -16.09 -4.34 -6.14
CA CYS A 283 -15.49 -5.62 -5.79
C CYS A 283 -15.61 -6.62 -6.95
N GLU A 284 -15.06 -7.81 -6.76
CA GLU A 284 -15.28 -8.95 -7.66
C GLU A 284 -16.42 -9.83 -7.15
N SER A 285 -16.85 -10.79 -7.97
CA SER A 285 -17.85 -11.80 -7.58
C SER A 285 -17.41 -12.68 -6.42
N SER A 286 -16.11 -12.72 -6.14
CA SER A 286 -15.46 -13.48 -5.06
C SER A 286 -15.53 -12.80 -3.69
N ARG A 287 -16.07 -11.57 -3.59
CA ARG A 287 -16.12 -10.83 -2.32
C ARG A 287 -16.77 -11.67 -1.22
N PHE A 288 -16.13 -11.64 -0.05
CA PHE A 288 -16.36 -12.40 1.19
C PHE A 288 -15.84 -13.84 1.20
N ASP A 289 -15.50 -14.44 0.06
CA ASP A 289 -15.14 -15.87 -0.02
C ASP A 289 -13.89 -16.18 0.82
N ALA A 290 -12.84 -15.36 0.72
CA ALA A 290 -11.59 -15.59 1.45
C ALA A 290 -11.79 -15.61 2.98
N ILE A 291 -12.67 -14.73 3.49
CA ILE A 291 -12.99 -14.60 4.90
C ILE A 291 -13.75 -15.85 5.36
N ILE A 292 -14.74 -16.27 4.57
CA ILE A 292 -15.56 -17.45 4.85
C ILE A 292 -14.73 -18.72 4.80
N GLU A 293 -13.86 -18.87 3.80
CA GLU A 293 -12.99 -20.05 3.62
C GLU A 293 -11.97 -20.17 4.76
N SER A 294 -11.41 -19.04 5.21
CA SER A 294 -10.43 -18.99 6.29
C SER A 294 -11.04 -19.16 7.68
N LYS A 295 -12.38 -19.08 7.79
CA LYS A 295 -13.16 -19.22 9.04
C LYS A 295 -12.75 -18.25 10.14
N VAL A 296 -12.23 -17.09 9.77
CA VAL A 296 -11.97 -16.01 10.73
C VAL A 296 -13.30 -15.39 11.18
N PRO A 297 -13.42 -14.90 12.43
CA PRO A 297 -14.62 -14.22 12.88
C PRO A 297 -14.92 -12.98 12.03
N LEU A 298 -16.17 -12.86 11.58
CA LEU A 298 -16.62 -11.76 10.73
C LEU A 298 -17.78 -11.00 11.39
N VAL A 299 -17.57 -9.72 11.64
CA VAL A 299 -18.65 -8.76 11.86
C VAL A 299 -18.86 -7.97 10.58
N LEU A 300 -20.04 -8.07 9.99
CA LEU A 300 -20.38 -7.41 8.72
C LEU A 300 -21.47 -6.36 8.95
N SER A 301 -21.35 -5.21 8.26
CA SER A 301 -22.39 -4.19 8.21
C SER A 301 -22.65 -3.71 6.78
N VAL A 302 -23.46 -2.66 6.66
CA VAL A 302 -24.02 -2.16 5.40
C VAL A 302 -23.53 -0.75 5.06
N GLY A 303 -22.38 -0.35 5.62
CA GLY A 303 -21.86 0.99 5.49
C GLY A 303 -21.63 1.41 4.05
N ALA A 304 -22.09 2.62 3.75
CA ALA A 304 -22.05 3.25 2.43
C ALA A 304 -22.75 2.48 1.30
N LEU A 305 -23.59 1.47 1.56
CA LEU A 305 -24.42 0.83 0.51
C LEU A 305 -25.48 1.76 -0.10
N ASP A 306 -25.59 3.00 0.40
CA ASP A 306 -26.40 4.06 -0.18
C ASP A 306 -25.79 4.70 -1.43
N MET A 307 -24.55 4.39 -1.80
CA MET A 307 -23.87 5.05 -2.92
C MET A 307 -23.20 4.09 -3.91
N VAL A 308 -23.18 4.52 -5.18
CA VAL A 308 -22.37 3.96 -6.25
C VAL A 308 -21.37 5.01 -6.71
N ASN A 309 -20.10 4.62 -6.85
CA ASN A 309 -19.03 5.54 -7.16
C ASN A 309 -18.83 5.67 -8.68
N PHE A 310 -18.71 6.92 -9.14
CA PHE A 310 -18.30 7.27 -10.49
C PHE A 310 -17.17 8.30 -10.45
N GLY A 311 -16.57 8.52 -11.62
CA GLY A 311 -15.60 9.58 -11.82
C GLY A 311 -16.24 10.98 -11.82
N ALA A 312 -15.64 11.89 -12.57
CA ALA A 312 -16.20 13.21 -12.81
C ALA A 312 -17.63 13.09 -13.40
N LYS A 313 -18.49 14.06 -13.12
CA LYS A 313 -19.93 13.98 -13.44
C LYS A 313 -20.22 13.72 -14.93
N ASP A 314 -19.38 14.23 -15.81
CA ASP A 314 -19.43 14.03 -17.26
C ASP A 314 -19.07 12.60 -17.70
N THR A 315 -18.39 11.84 -16.85
CA THR A 315 -18.05 10.42 -17.09
C THR A 315 -19.19 9.46 -16.69
N ILE A 316 -20.23 9.94 -16.01
CA ILE A 316 -21.35 9.10 -15.57
C ILE A 316 -22.10 8.55 -16.80
N PRO A 317 -22.32 7.22 -16.90
CA PRO A 317 -23.06 6.63 -18.00
C PRO A 317 -24.44 7.27 -18.23
N LEU A 318 -24.82 7.49 -19.50
CA LEU A 318 -26.05 8.19 -19.89
C LEU A 318 -27.31 7.68 -19.18
N LYS A 319 -27.41 6.36 -18.96
CA LYS A 319 -28.54 5.71 -18.25
C LYS A 319 -28.70 6.15 -16.79
N PHE A 320 -27.67 6.75 -16.19
CA PHE A 320 -27.65 7.15 -14.79
C PHE A 320 -27.67 8.67 -14.58
N GLN A 321 -27.63 9.48 -15.64
CA GLN A 321 -27.54 10.94 -15.52
C GLN A 321 -28.73 11.60 -14.82
N GLN A 322 -29.90 10.96 -14.83
CA GLN A 322 -31.11 11.46 -14.16
C GLN A 322 -31.27 10.98 -12.71
N ARG A 323 -30.29 10.21 -12.20
CA ARG A 323 -30.30 9.73 -10.82
C ARG A 323 -29.90 10.85 -9.86
N ASN A 324 -30.13 10.63 -8.57
CA ASN A 324 -29.67 11.55 -7.53
C ASN A 324 -28.14 11.46 -7.42
N ILE A 325 -27.44 12.43 -8.01
CA ILE A 325 -25.98 12.52 -8.05
C ILE A 325 -25.50 13.58 -7.05
N TYR A 326 -24.54 13.19 -6.22
CA TYR A 326 -23.79 14.08 -5.33
C TYR A 326 -22.35 14.24 -5.84
N GLU A 327 -21.97 15.46 -6.20
CA GLU A 327 -20.59 15.77 -6.62
C GLU A 327 -19.69 15.90 -5.39
N HIS A 328 -18.97 14.85 -5.05
CA HIS A 328 -18.07 14.86 -3.89
C HIS A 328 -16.85 15.75 -4.15
N ASN A 329 -16.26 15.65 -5.34
CA ASN A 329 -15.23 16.56 -5.84
C ASN A 329 -15.21 16.53 -7.38
N LYS A 330 -14.30 17.28 -8.00
CA LYS A 330 -14.20 17.36 -9.48
C LYS A 330 -13.92 16.02 -10.18
N GLN A 331 -13.37 15.03 -9.46
CA GLN A 331 -12.99 13.72 -9.99
C GLN A 331 -13.92 12.59 -9.54
N VAL A 332 -14.78 12.81 -8.55
CA VAL A 332 -15.61 11.77 -7.94
C VAL A 332 -17.02 12.26 -7.74
N SER A 333 -17.96 11.50 -8.29
CA SER A 333 -19.40 11.68 -8.12
C SER A 333 -20.00 10.43 -7.50
N LEU A 334 -20.94 10.61 -6.58
CA LEU A 334 -21.64 9.53 -5.91
C LEU A 334 -23.07 9.51 -6.45
N MET A 335 -23.61 8.32 -6.73
CA MET A 335 -24.99 8.14 -7.14
C MET A 335 -25.77 7.42 -6.03
N ARG A 336 -26.89 7.99 -5.58
CA ARG A 336 -27.74 7.37 -4.56
C ARG A 336 -28.36 6.08 -5.09
N THR A 337 -28.19 4.96 -4.38
CA THR A 337 -28.79 3.66 -4.69
C THR A 337 -30.30 3.66 -4.44
N THR A 338 -31.05 2.88 -5.24
CA THR A 338 -32.51 2.74 -5.09
C THR A 338 -32.89 1.59 -4.16
N VAL A 339 -34.16 1.56 -3.76
CA VAL A 339 -34.78 0.42 -3.04
C VAL A 339 -34.54 -0.91 -3.77
N ASP A 340 -34.75 -0.97 -5.08
CA ASP A 340 -34.58 -2.20 -5.88
C ASP A 340 -33.11 -2.65 -5.96
N GLU A 341 -32.18 -1.70 -6.04
CA GLU A 341 -30.74 -1.99 -6.01
C GLU A 341 -30.33 -2.54 -4.64
N ASN A 342 -30.87 -1.97 -3.55
CA ASN A 342 -30.63 -2.46 -2.19
C ASN A 342 -31.11 -3.90 -1.98
N ARG A 343 -32.22 -4.33 -2.60
CA ARG A 343 -32.61 -5.75 -2.59
C ARG A 343 -31.55 -6.65 -3.23
N LYS A 344 -30.97 -6.21 -4.35
CA LYS A 344 -29.90 -6.96 -5.04
C LYS A 344 -28.61 -7.03 -4.21
N PHE A 345 -28.30 -5.98 -3.44
CA PHE A 345 -27.16 -6.00 -2.53
C PHE A 345 -27.36 -7.02 -1.41
N ALA A 346 -28.57 -7.03 -0.81
CA ALA A 346 -28.95 -8.02 0.17
C ALA A 346 -28.85 -9.45 -0.39
N ASP A 347 -29.36 -9.67 -1.61
CA ASP A 347 -29.25 -10.96 -2.30
C ASP A 347 -27.79 -11.39 -2.49
N PHE A 348 -26.91 -10.49 -2.94
CA PHE A 348 -25.49 -10.79 -3.13
C PHE A 348 -24.82 -11.21 -1.81
N ILE A 349 -24.98 -10.39 -0.76
CA ILE A 349 -24.39 -10.63 0.56
C ILE A 349 -24.96 -11.93 1.17
N ALA A 350 -26.28 -12.10 1.16
CA ALA A 350 -26.93 -13.27 1.74
C ALA A 350 -26.53 -14.56 1.03
N ASN A 351 -26.37 -14.54 -0.30
CA ASN A 351 -25.94 -15.71 -1.05
C ASN A 351 -24.54 -16.20 -0.65
N LYS A 352 -23.64 -15.28 -0.25
CA LYS A 352 -22.32 -15.61 0.28
C LYS A 352 -22.40 -16.20 1.70
N LEU A 353 -23.22 -15.59 2.57
CA LEU A 353 -23.24 -15.94 4.00
C LEU A 353 -24.11 -17.16 4.34
N LYS A 354 -25.16 -17.46 3.56
CA LYS A 354 -26.21 -18.45 3.92
C LYS A 354 -25.70 -19.86 4.22
N ASN A 355 -24.64 -20.28 3.54
CA ASN A 355 -24.05 -21.62 3.66
C ASN A 355 -22.70 -21.62 4.38
N SER A 356 -22.30 -20.48 4.94
CA SER A 356 -21.05 -20.37 5.69
C SER A 356 -21.11 -21.19 6.99
N SER A 357 -19.98 -21.82 7.33
CA SER A 357 -19.72 -22.46 8.62
C SER A 357 -18.85 -21.59 9.55
N SER A 358 -18.58 -20.35 9.13
CA SER A 358 -17.77 -19.38 9.85
C SER A 358 -18.61 -18.60 10.86
N LYS A 359 -17.98 -18.16 11.94
CA LYS A 359 -18.62 -17.30 12.94
C LYS A 359 -18.87 -15.91 12.37
N ILE A 360 -20.13 -15.54 12.19
CA ILE A 360 -20.58 -14.32 11.51
C ILE A 360 -21.63 -13.60 12.35
N CYS A 361 -21.47 -12.29 12.55
CA CYS A 361 -22.52 -11.42 13.05
C CYS A 361 -22.77 -10.27 12.09
N VAL A 362 -23.96 -10.22 11.48
CA VAL A 362 -24.39 -9.09 10.65
C VAL A 362 -25.05 -8.05 11.54
N CYS A 363 -24.47 -6.86 11.63
CA CYS A 363 -24.97 -5.76 12.46
C CYS A 363 -25.54 -4.66 11.58
N LEU A 364 -26.80 -4.31 11.79
CA LEU A 364 -27.55 -3.45 10.88
C LEU A 364 -28.03 -2.16 11.59
N PRO A 365 -27.65 -0.96 11.10
CA PRO A 365 -28.06 0.32 11.67
C PRO A 365 -29.38 0.84 11.05
N GLU A 366 -30.44 0.93 11.85
CA GLU A 366 -31.78 1.33 11.38
C GLU A 366 -31.88 2.78 10.88
N LYS A 367 -31.10 3.70 11.43
CA LYS A 367 -31.28 5.14 11.18
C LYS A 367 -30.54 5.66 9.96
N GLY A 368 -29.67 4.84 9.37
CA GLY A 368 -28.94 5.18 8.15
C GLY A 368 -27.55 4.55 8.07
N VAL A 369 -27.05 4.44 6.84
CA VAL A 369 -25.86 3.65 6.50
C VAL A 369 -24.63 4.49 6.12
N SER A 370 -24.73 5.82 6.12
CA SER A 370 -23.61 6.71 5.79
C SER A 370 -23.83 8.13 6.30
N ALA A 371 -22.78 8.94 6.37
CA ALA A 371 -22.91 10.38 6.68
C ALA A 371 -23.80 11.17 5.68
N LEU A 372 -24.08 10.63 4.49
CA LEU A 372 -25.01 11.21 3.51
C LEU A 372 -26.43 10.64 3.63
N ASP A 373 -26.60 9.47 4.26
CA ASP A 373 -27.87 8.82 4.57
C ASP A 373 -28.28 9.07 6.02
N ALA A 374 -28.50 10.35 6.36
CA ALA A 374 -28.97 10.76 7.68
C ALA A 374 -30.01 11.90 7.55
N PRO A 375 -30.90 12.11 8.54
CA PRO A 375 -31.94 13.15 8.44
C PRO A 375 -31.40 14.51 7.95
N GLY A 376 -31.99 15.02 6.87
CA GLY A 376 -31.60 16.29 6.24
C GLY A 376 -30.35 16.24 5.35
N LYS A 377 -29.81 15.04 5.06
CA LYS A 377 -28.66 14.84 4.16
C LYS A 377 -29.11 14.40 2.76
N PRO A 378 -28.26 14.60 1.73
CA PRO A 378 -28.67 14.42 0.32
C PRO A 378 -29.12 13.01 -0.06
N PHE A 379 -28.62 11.99 0.62
CA PHE A 379 -28.89 10.57 0.34
C PHE A 379 -29.82 9.95 1.40
N TYR A 380 -30.45 10.75 2.26
CA TYR A 380 -31.35 10.20 3.26
C TYR A 380 -32.57 9.53 2.62
N ASP A 381 -32.67 8.21 2.77
CA ASP A 381 -33.78 7.41 2.27
C ASP A 381 -34.08 6.25 3.24
N PRO A 382 -34.98 6.47 4.22
CA PRO A 382 -35.34 5.42 5.18
C PRO A 382 -36.08 4.24 4.55
N GLU A 383 -36.68 4.39 3.35
CA GLU A 383 -37.34 3.29 2.64
C GLU A 383 -36.30 2.33 2.06
N ALA A 384 -35.24 2.86 1.44
CA ALA A 384 -34.11 2.07 0.96
C ALA A 384 -33.44 1.32 2.13
N THR A 385 -33.15 2.03 3.22
CA THR A 385 -32.52 1.44 4.42
C THR A 385 -33.40 0.36 5.06
N SER A 386 -34.69 0.64 5.28
CA SER A 386 -35.62 -0.38 5.81
C SER A 386 -35.74 -1.61 4.91
N THR A 387 -35.71 -1.42 3.59
CA THR A 387 -35.76 -2.54 2.64
C THR A 387 -34.49 -3.38 2.71
N LEU A 388 -33.31 -2.77 2.65
CA LEU A 388 -32.01 -3.47 2.76
C LEU A 388 -31.95 -4.34 4.02
N LEU A 389 -32.31 -3.76 5.16
CA LEU A 389 -32.28 -4.40 6.47
C LEU A 389 -33.20 -5.61 6.53
N ARG A 390 -34.45 -5.44 6.08
CA ARG A 390 -35.46 -6.50 6.07
C ARG A 390 -35.07 -7.66 5.16
N GLU A 391 -34.55 -7.37 3.97
CA GLU A 391 -34.09 -8.42 3.05
C GLU A 391 -32.93 -9.22 3.65
N LEU A 392 -31.93 -8.56 4.25
CA LEU A 392 -30.82 -9.25 4.92
C LEU A 392 -31.30 -10.13 6.09
N GLN A 393 -32.26 -9.65 6.89
CA GLN A 393 -32.86 -10.45 7.97
C GLN A 393 -33.62 -11.68 7.44
N ASN A 394 -34.32 -11.55 6.31
CA ASN A 394 -35.10 -12.64 5.73
C ASN A 394 -34.23 -13.68 5.01
N LEU A 395 -33.21 -13.23 4.29
CA LEU A 395 -32.40 -14.07 3.41
C LEU A 395 -31.25 -14.79 4.12
N ILE A 396 -30.80 -14.28 5.27
CA ILE A 396 -29.68 -14.87 6.03
C ILE A 396 -30.24 -15.73 7.16
N PRO A 397 -30.18 -17.08 7.05
CA PRO A 397 -30.69 -17.96 8.10
C PRO A 397 -29.83 -17.86 9.36
N THR A 398 -30.43 -17.63 10.52
CA THR A 398 -29.72 -17.52 11.80
C THR A 398 -29.48 -18.87 12.47
N ASN A 399 -28.31 -19.05 13.08
CA ASN A 399 -27.96 -20.19 13.93
C ASN A 399 -26.88 -19.77 14.96
N ASP A 400 -26.28 -20.72 15.67
CA ASP A 400 -25.26 -20.43 16.69
C ASP A 400 -23.98 -19.78 16.13
N ASP A 401 -23.70 -19.99 14.86
CA ASP A 401 -22.52 -19.46 14.15
C ASP A 401 -22.83 -18.21 13.34
N ARG A 402 -24.10 -17.93 13.04
CA ARG A 402 -24.52 -16.82 12.18
C ARG A 402 -25.70 -16.08 12.77
N GLN A 403 -25.49 -14.82 13.12
CA GLN A 403 -26.51 -13.95 13.68
C GLN A 403 -26.75 -12.72 12.79
N VAL A 404 -27.98 -12.20 12.81
CA VAL A 404 -28.34 -10.91 12.22
C VAL A 404 -28.97 -10.07 13.32
N LYS A 405 -28.33 -8.97 13.67
CA LYS A 405 -28.72 -8.05 14.75
C LYS A 405 -29.05 -6.69 14.17
N VAL A 406 -30.21 -6.15 14.55
CA VAL A 406 -30.67 -4.82 14.13
C VAL A 406 -30.58 -3.88 15.33
N TYR A 407 -30.05 -2.69 15.09
CA TYR A 407 -29.76 -1.71 16.12
C TYR A 407 -30.45 -0.37 15.82
N PRO A 408 -31.07 0.29 16.81
CA PRO A 408 -31.82 1.54 16.65
C PRO A 408 -30.90 2.78 16.57
N HIS A 409 -29.81 2.65 15.81
CA HIS A 409 -28.73 3.61 15.70
C HIS A 409 -28.44 3.93 14.23
N HIS A 410 -27.80 5.07 13.99
CA HIS A 410 -27.16 5.38 12.73
C HIS A 410 -25.76 4.74 12.71
N ILE A 411 -25.23 4.38 11.54
CA ILE A 411 -23.93 3.69 11.47
C ILE A 411 -22.80 4.43 12.20
N ASN A 412 -22.83 5.76 12.15
CA ASN A 412 -21.82 6.65 12.75
C ASN A 412 -22.10 7.02 14.22
N ASP A 413 -23.13 6.45 14.85
CA ASP A 413 -23.35 6.60 16.28
C ASP A 413 -22.31 5.77 17.06
N LEU A 414 -21.84 6.30 18.19
CA LEU A 414 -20.84 5.63 19.02
C LEU A 414 -21.38 4.30 19.58
N GLU A 415 -22.67 4.27 19.93
CA GLU A 415 -23.36 3.08 20.40
C GLU A 415 -23.36 1.96 19.37
N PHE A 416 -23.50 2.28 18.08
CA PHE A 416 -23.40 1.28 17.01
C PHE A 416 -21.97 0.74 16.87
N SER A 417 -20.99 1.63 16.96
CA SER A 417 -19.57 1.28 16.92
C SER A 417 -19.19 0.33 18.07
N ASN A 418 -19.71 0.60 19.27
CA ASN A 418 -19.54 -0.30 20.40
C ASN A 418 -20.25 -1.64 20.16
N ALA A 419 -21.49 -1.63 19.68
CA ALA A 419 -22.22 -2.85 19.38
C ALA A 419 -21.52 -3.77 18.36
N LEU A 420 -20.82 -3.20 17.38
CA LEU A 420 -19.98 -3.97 16.44
C LEU A 420 -18.86 -4.72 17.17
N VAL A 421 -18.15 -4.04 18.07
CA VAL A 421 -17.05 -4.65 18.83
C VAL A 421 -17.57 -5.69 19.82
N ASP A 422 -18.69 -5.43 20.50
CA ASP A 422 -19.34 -6.42 21.38
C ASP A 422 -19.69 -7.69 20.60
N ALA A 423 -20.30 -7.53 19.43
CA ALA A 423 -20.62 -8.65 18.55
C ALA A 423 -19.38 -9.45 18.13
N PHE A 424 -18.25 -8.79 17.87
CA PHE A 424 -17.00 -9.46 17.54
C PHE A 424 -16.43 -10.26 18.71
N LEU A 425 -16.37 -9.67 19.90
CA LEU A 425 -15.86 -10.33 21.10
C LEU A 425 -16.72 -11.55 21.45
N GLU A 426 -18.05 -11.45 21.35
CA GLU A 426 -18.97 -12.58 21.58
C GLU A 426 -18.70 -13.79 20.66
N ILE A 427 -18.39 -13.54 19.38
CA ILE A 427 -18.13 -14.61 18.41
C ILE A 427 -16.69 -15.13 18.46
N ASN A 428 -15.75 -14.32 18.97
CA ASN A 428 -14.35 -14.69 19.10
C ASN A 428 -14.06 -15.49 20.39
N GLU A 429 -14.67 -15.13 21.53
CA GLU A 429 -14.44 -15.78 22.84
C GLU A 429 -14.88 -17.25 22.91
N LYS A 430 -15.89 -17.65 22.11
CA LYS A 430 -16.36 -19.05 22.06
C LYS A 430 -15.31 -20.03 21.52
N THR A 431 -14.21 -19.54 20.95
CA THR A 431 -13.12 -20.32 20.34
C THR A 431 -11.97 -20.61 21.31
N SER A 432 -11.89 -19.90 22.44
CA SER A 432 -10.74 -19.95 23.37
C SER A 432 -10.82 -21.05 24.44
N LYS A 433 -11.89 -21.87 24.49
CA LYS A 433 -12.01 -22.99 25.47
C LYS A 433 -11.14 -24.22 25.16
N GLY A 434 -10.02 -24.04 24.44
CA GLY A 434 -9.07 -25.09 24.07
C GLY A 434 -7.64 -24.90 24.56
N SER A 435 -7.25 -23.73 25.10
CA SER A 435 -5.91 -23.54 25.68
C SER A 435 -6.01 -23.17 27.16
N THR A 436 -5.31 -23.94 27.98
CA THR A 436 -5.19 -23.73 29.42
C THR A 436 -4.24 -22.55 29.65
N HIS A 437 -4.79 -21.34 29.79
CA HIS A 437 -4.04 -20.21 30.35
C HIS A 437 -4.40 -20.02 31.82
N GLN A 438 -3.39 -20.19 32.67
CA GLN A 438 -3.42 -19.91 34.09
C GLN A 438 -3.69 -18.42 34.32
N GLN A 439 -4.65 -18.13 35.21
CA GLN A 439 -4.84 -16.81 35.79
C GLN A 439 -3.56 -16.36 36.50
N VAL A 440 -3.08 -15.16 36.19
CA VAL A 440 -2.16 -14.44 37.08
C VAL A 440 -2.67 -13.01 37.29
N ALA A 441 -2.86 -12.75 38.58
CA ALA A 441 -3.05 -11.54 39.37
C ALA A 441 -3.04 -10.14 38.71
N SER A 442 -3.94 -9.32 39.29
CA SER A 442 -4.04 -7.86 39.23
C SER A 442 -2.71 -7.12 39.48
N PRO A 443 -2.50 -5.94 38.87
CA PRO A 443 -1.32 -5.13 39.14
C PRO A 443 -1.48 -4.35 40.45
N GLU A 444 -0.58 -4.60 41.40
CA GLU A 444 -0.32 -3.68 42.50
C GLU A 444 0.53 -2.50 42.00
N SER A 445 0.15 -1.31 42.46
CA SER A 445 0.84 -0.04 42.32
C SER A 445 2.21 -0.05 42.97
N VAL A 446 3.24 0.44 42.27
CA VAL A 446 4.42 1.04 42.92
C VAL A 446 4.84 2.31 42.18
N GLU A 447 5.14 3.29 43.01
CA GLU A 447 5.37 4.71 42.82
C GLU A 447 6.70 5.07 42.11
N GLN A 448 6.69 6.31 41.59
CA GLN A 448 7.74 7.33 41.59
C GLN A 448 9.20 6.88 41.60
N PHE A 449 9.94 7.28 40.56
CA PHE A 449 11.36 7.58 40.68
C PHE A 449 11.69 9.00 40.22
N HIS A 450 12.52 9.61 41.05
CA HIS A 450 12.93 11.00 41.14
C HIS A 450 13.80 11.51 39.99
N GLU A 451 13.74 12.84 39.84
CA GLU A 451 14.83 13.69 39.33
C GLU A 451 16.16 13.36 40.03
N ASP A 452 17.22 13.12 39.25
CA ASP A 452 18.54 13.75 39.39
C ASP A 452 19.59 12.98 38.57
N ASN A 453 20.13 13.62 37.52
CA ASN A 453 21.51 14.12 37.53
C ASN A 453 21.96 14.55 36.13
N VAL A 454 22.25 15.85 36.05
CA VAL A 454 23.07 16.48 35.01
C VAL A 454 24.51 16.01 35.19
N SER A 455 25.02 15.18 34.28
CA SER A 455 26.44 15.19 33.86
C SER A 455 26.70 14.11 32.81
N ASN A 456 26.83 14.53 31.54
CA ASN A 456 27.95 14.18 30.67
C ASN A 456 27.73 14.80 29.29
N ALA A 457 28.05 16.08 29.19
CA ALA A 457 28.36 16.73 27.94
C ALA A 457 29.80 16.38 27.55
N SER A 458 29.98 15.55 26.52
CA SER A 458 31.14 15.66 25.64
C SER A 458 30.92 14.85 24.36
N SER A 459 31.16 15.52 23.24
CA SER A 459 31.36 15.02 21.87
C SER A 459 30.13 14.71 21.01
N PHE A 460 29.38 15.74 20.64
CA PHE A 460 28.95 15.93 19.24
C PHE A 460 29.06 17.41 18.92
N GLY A 461 29.80 17.76 17.87
CA GLY A 461 30.18 19.14 17.55
C GLY A 461 28.95 20.02 17.34
N THR A 462 28.72 20.96 18.25
CA THR A 462 27.85 22.11 18.00
C THR A 462 28.51 22.91 16.89
N ILE A 463 27.97 22.90 15.68
CA ILE A 463 28.32 23.91 14.68
C ILE A 463 27.73 25.23 15.18
N LEU A 464 28.49 25.91 16.03
CA LEU A 464 28.21 27.25 16.49
C LEU A 464 28.62 28.20 15.36
N TYR A 465 27.70 28.47 14.44
CA TYR A 465 27.89 29.55 13.47
C TYR A 465 28.00 30.87 14.23
N THR A 466 29.23 31.37 14.36
CA THR A 466 29.47 32.68 14.97
C THR A 466 29.26 33.77 13.92
N PRO A 467 28.69 34.93 14.26
CA PRO A 467 28.52 36.04 13.32
C PRO A 467 29.81 36.47 12.60
N ASN A 468 30.97 36.15 13.17
CA ASN A 468 32.29 36.39 12.58
C ASN A 468 32.61 35.53 11.35
N GLU A 469 31.89 34.43 11.11
CA GLU A 469 32.11 33.55 9.94
C GLU A 469 31.43 34.07 8.66
N PHE A 470 30.45 34.98 8.79
CA PHE A 470 29.72 35.57 7.68
C PHE A 470 29.59 37.10 7.84
N PRO A 471 30.69 37.85 7.64
CA PRO A 471 30.74 39.29 7.92
C PRO A 471 29.79 40.14 7.05
N GLU A 472 29.30 39.58 5.94
CA GLU A 472 28.34 40.25 5.03
C GLU A 472 26.88 39.86 5.27
N ALA A 473 26.59 38.90 6.16
CA ALA A 473 25.22 38.46 6.43
C ALA A 473 24.49 39.46 7.35
N ARG A 474 23.20 39.69 7.09
CA ARG A 474 22.40 40.56 7.96
C ARG A 474 22.26 39.92 9.33
N THR A 475 22.41 40.72 10.39
CA THR A 475 22.27 40.27 11.78
C THR A 475 20.93 39.58 12.02
N GLU A 476 19.83 40.16 11.50
CA GLU A 476 18.48 39.59 11.61
C GLU A 476 18.37 38.20 10.97
N THR A 477 19.01 37.99 9.81
CA THR A 477 19.03 36.70 9.11
C THR A 477 19.78 35.66 9.95
N LEU A 478 20.95 36.04 10.49
CA LEU A 478 21.75 35.15 11.34
C LEU A 478 21.00 34.74 12.60
N GLU A 479 20.35 35.69 13.28
CA GLU A 479 19.53 35.41 14.47
C GLU A 479 18.36 34.47 14.15
N LYS A 480 17.65 34.73 13.03
CA LYS A 480 16.55 33.89 12.56
C LYS A 480 17.02 32.47 12.25
N THR A 481 18.15 32.32 11.54
CA THR A 481 18.74 31.02 11.22
C THR A 481 19.16 30.27 12.48
N GLN A 482 19.80 30.95 13.44
CA GLN A 482 20.19 30.33 14.71
C GLN A 482 18.97 29.81 15.49
N LEU A 483 17.89 30.59 15.55
CA LEU A 483 16.65 30.20 16.23
C LEU A 483 16.01 28.97 15.58
N ILE A 484 15.96 28.92 14.25
CA ILE A 484 15.44 27.76 13.50
C ILE A 484 16.31 26.53 13.77
N LEU A 485 17.63 26.65 13.67
CA LEU A 485 18.55 25.52 13.91
C LEU A 485 18.44 25.00 15.35
N GLN A 486 18.31 25.88 16.34
CA GLN A 486 18.09 25.48 17.74
C GLN A 486 16.78 24.69 17.91
N GLN A 487 15.70 25.11 17.26
CA GLN A 487 14.42 24.38 17.29
C GLN A 487 14.54 22.99 16.66
N LEU A 488 15.19 22.89 15.50
CA LEU A 488 15.40 21.61 14.80
C LEU A 488 16.29 20.67 15.63
N LEU A 489 17.39 21.17 16.19
CA LEU A 489 18.25 20.40 17.08
C LEU A 489 17.51 19.93 18.33
N HIS A 490 16.66 20.77 18.91
CA HIS A 490 15.83 20.39 20.07
C HIS A 490 14.90 19.21 19.76
N GLN A 491 14.32 19.18 18.56
CA GLN A 491 13.50 18.04 18.13
C GLN A 491 14.32 16.75 17.97
N ILE A 492 15.50 16.86 17.35
CA ILE A 492 16.44 15.74 17.23
C ILE A 492 16.80 15.19 18.63
N HIS A 493 17.12 16.05 19.60
CA HIS A 493 17.44 15.62 20.96
C HIS A 493 16.27 14.93 21.67
N LYS A 494 15.02 15.25 21.31
CA LYS A 494 13.82 14.59 21.82
C LYS A 494 13.46 13.29 21.09
N GLY A 495 14.23 12.90 20.07
CA GLY A 495 13.92 11.75 19.22
C GLY A 495 12.69 11.97 18.32
N ILE A 496 12.29 13.23 18.09
CA ILE A 496 11.16 13.59 17.21
C ILE A 496 11.71 13.82 15.79
N PRO A 497 11.15 13.17 14.75
CA PRO A 497 11.61 13.36 13.38
C PRO A 497 11.30 14.78 12.89
N ILE A 498 12.23 15.37 12.13
CA ILE A 498 12.01 16.65 11.45
C ILE A 498 11.24 16.40 10.15
N ILE A 499 10.10 17.06 9.99
CA ILE A 499 9.24 16.95 8.82
C ILE A 499 9.34 18.23 7.97
N GLY A 500 9.89 18.07 6.76
CA GLY A 500 9.86 19.11 5.73
C GLY A 500 8.80 18.82 4.67
N ALA A 501 8.00 19.82 4.31
CA ALA A 501 7.00 19.72 3.24
C ALA A 501 7.28 20.68 2.08
N GLY A 502 6.85 20.30 0.87
CA GLY A 502 7.04 21.10 -0.33
C GLY A 502 5.75 21.81 -0.76
N ALA A 503 5.74 23.14 -0.70
CA ALA A 503 4.59 23.94 -1.08
C ALA A 503 4.62 24.33 -2.57
N GLY A 504 3.44 24.30 -3.20
CA GLY A 504 3.24 24.76 -4.57
C GLY A 504 2.32 25.97 -4.71
N THR A 505 1.59 26.31 -3.65
CA THR A 505 0.69 27.47 -3.58
C THR A 505 0.55 27.96 -2.14
N GLY A 506 0.02 29.17 -1.93
CA GLY A 506 -0.31 29.68 -0.59
C GLY A 506 -1.26 28.76 0.21
N ILE A 507 -2.26 28.15 -0.44
CA ILE A 507 -3.19 27.24 0.24
C ILE A 507 -2.50 25.94 0.69
N SER A 508 -1.56 25.39 -0.10
CA SER A 508 -0.82 24.21 0.32
C SER A 508 0.06 24.52 1.52
N ALA A 509 0.81 25.62 1.47
CA ALA A 509 1.66 26.08 2.57
C ALA A 509 0.87 26.32 3.87
N LYS A 510 -0.34 26.88 3.78
CA LYS A 510 -1.22 27.09 4.94
C LYS A 510 -1.65 25.78 5.60
N PHE A 511 -1.98 24.76 4.81
CA PHE A 511 -2.35 23.45 5.35
C PHE A 511 -1.14 22.66 5.84
N GLU A 512 0.02 22.81 5.20
CA GLU A 512 1.29 22.24 5.66
C GLU A 512 1.64 22.79 7.06
N GLU A 513 1.56 24.11 7.27
CA GLU A 513 1.75 24.71 8.60
C GLU A 513 0.72 24.22 9.63
N ALA A 514 -0.56 24.14 9.25
CA ALA A 514 -1.60 23.62 10.14
C ALA A 514 -1.39 22.13 10.49
N GLY A 515 -0.74 21.37 9.61
CA GLY A 515 -0.36 19.97 9.80
C GLY A 515 0.85 19.77 10.71
N GLY A 516 1.51 20.85 11.15
CA GLY A 516 2.62 20.78 12.09
C GLY A 516 3.97 20.41 11.47
N VAL A 517 4.20 20.75 10.19
CA VAL A 517 5.52 20.58 9.56
C VAL A 517 6.53 21.56 10.16
N ASP A 518 7.80 21.16 10.20
CA ASP A 518 8.87 21.95 10.81
C ASP A 518 9.49 22.94 9.84
N LEU A 519 9.44 22.62 8.55
CA LEU A 519 10.02 23.41 7.46
C LEU A 519 9.11 23.29 6.23
N ILE A 520 8.96 24.40 5.50
CA ILE A 520 8.33 24.42 4.18
C ILE A 520 9.38 24.75 3.14
N VAL A 521 9.44 24.01 2.04
CA VAL A 521 10.31 24.28 0.90
C VAL A 521 9.47 24.74 -0.28
N LEU A 522 9.73 25.94 -0.77
CA LEU A 522 9.03 26.53 -1.90
C LEU A 522 9.89 26.41 -3.16
N TYR A 523 9.45 25.60 -4.13
CA TYR A 523 10.21 25.36 -5.36
C TYR A 523 9.30 25.32 -6.59
N ASN A 524 9.86 25.66 -7.75
CA ASN A 524 9.11 25.84 -8.98
C ASN A 524 8.29 24.60 -9.41
N SER A 525 8.81 23.38 -9.20
CA SER A 525 8.06 22.16 -9.52
C SER A 525 6.82 21.97 -8.64
N GLY A 526 6.75 22.58 -7.46
CA GLY A 526 5.53 22.71 -6.66
C GLY A 526 4.41 23.42 -7.44
N ARG A 527 4.71 24.58 -8.06
CA ARG A 527 3.74 25.34 -8.87
C ARG A 527 3.19 24.51 -10.02
N PHE A 528 4.06 23.80 -10.72
CA PHE A 528 3.67 22.95 -11.85
C PHE A 528 2.79 21.77 -11.40
N ARG A 529 3.08 21.14 -10.26
CA ARG A 529 2.22 20.08 -9.70
C ARG A 529 0.84 20.61 -9.36
N MET A 530 0.75 21.79 -8.74
CA MET A 530 -0.53 22.41 -8.43
C MET A 530 -1.31 22.81 -9.69
N ALA A 531 -0.64 22.96 -10.83
CA ALA A 531 -1.24 23.15 -12.15
C ALA A 531 -1.51 21.83 -12.92
N GLY A 532 -1.40 20.67 -12.28
CA GLY A 532 -1.67 19.35 -12.88
C GLY A 532 -0.58 18.85 -13.82
N ARG A 533 0.67 19.33 -13.68
CA ARG A 533 1.83 18.88 -14.46
C ARG A 533 2.75 18.00 -13.61
N GLY A 534 3.46 17.06 -14.24
CA GLY A 534 4.45 16.23 -13.55
C GLY A 534 5.67 17.04 -13.08
N SER A 535 6.38 16.53 -12.06
CA SER A 535 7.53 17.22 -11.44
C SER A 535 8.66 17.56 -12.43
N LEU A 536 8.80 16.79 -13.52
CA LEU A 536 9.76 17.06 -14.58
C LEU A 536 9.52 18.40 -15.28
N ALA A 537 8.30 18.95 -15.24
CA ALA A 537 8.01 20.27 -15.78
C ALA A 537 8.86 21.37 -15.12
N GLY A 538 9.26 21.20 -13.84
CA GLY A 538 10.16 22.12 -13.16
C GLY A 538 11.61 22.05 -13.63
N LEU A 539 12.00 21.00 -14.38
CA LEU A 539 13.34 20.85 -14.97
C LEU A 539 13.36 21.24 -16.46
N LEU A 540 12.20 21.52 -17.06
CA LEU A 540 12.05 21.88 -18.46
C LEU A 540 12.02 23.40 -18.63
N PRO A 541 12.37 23.95 -19.81
CA PRO A 541 12.45 25.38 -20.06
C PRO A 541 11.06 26.04 -20.23
N PHE A 542 10.09 25.67 -19.41
CA PHE A 542 8.74 26.24 -19.45
C PHE A 542 8.65 27.57 -18.71
N ALA A 543 9.50 27.78 -17.70
CA ALA A 543 9.61 29.02 -16.96
C ALA A 543 10.98 29.13 -16.30
N ASP A 544 11.35 30.35 -15.95
CA ASP A 544 12.51 30.62 -15.10
C ASP A 544 12.20 30.16 -13.66
N ALA A 545 12.92 29.13 -13.19
CA ALA A 545 12.70 28.50 -11.89
C ALA A 545 12.83 29.50 -10.73
N ASN A 546 13.84 30.38 -10.80
CA ASN A 546 14.14 31.36 -9.78
C ASN A 546 13.09 32.48 -9.75
N ALA A 547 12.61 32.91 -10.92
CA ALA A 547 11.52 33.87 -11.02
C ALA A 547 10.20 33.32 -10.46
N VAL A 548 9.88 32.05 -10.77
CA VAL A 548 8.66 31.39 -10.26
C VAL A 548 8.66 31.33 -8.74
N VAL A 549 9.79 31.01 -8.10
CA VAL A 549 9.88 30.95 -6.63
C VAL A 549 9.67 32.32 -5.98
N LEU A 550 10.22 33.39 -6.57
CA LEU A 550 9.95 34.75 -6.09
C LEU A 550 8.50 35.17 -6.28
N ASP A 551 7.86 34.77 -7.39
CA ASP A 551 6.43 35.04 -7.63
C ASP A 551 5.56 34.33 -6.59
N MET A 552 5.83 33.04 -6.34
CA MET A 552 5.14 32.24 -5.33
C MET A 552 5.33 32.78 -3.90
N ALA A 553 6.44 33.47 -3.62
CA ALA A 553 6.68 34.06 -2.31
C ALA A 553 5.56 35.04 -1.91
N ASN A 554 5.00 35.77 -2.89
CA ASN A 554 3.94 36.75 -2.67
C ASN A 554 2.62 36.13 -2.20
N GLU A 555 2.38 34.85 -2.50
CA GLU A 555 1.18 34.12 -2.07
C GLU A 555 1.44 33.23 -0.84
N VAL A 556 2.69 32.80 -0.61
CA VAL A 556 3.06 31.87 0.49
C VAL A 556 3.48 32.60 1.76
N LEU A 557 4.41 33.54 1.68
CA LEU A 557 4.96 34.20 2.87
C LEU A 557 3.90 34.98 3.68
N PRO A 558 2.87 35.60 3.08
CA PRO A 558 1.82 36.26 3.86
C PRO A 558 0.92 35.32 4.65
N VAL A 559 0.80 34.04 4.25
CA VAL A 559 -0.15 33.10 4.85
C VAL A 559 0.49 32.14 5.86
N VAL A 560 1.79 31.86 5.74
CA VAL A 560 2.58 31.08 6.71
C VAL A 560 3.06 32.01 7.83
N LYS A 561 2.84 31.64 9.10
CA LYS A 561 3.06 32.54 10.25
C LYS A 561 4.22 32.16 11.15
N LYS A 562 4.46 30.86 11.34
CA LYS A 562 5.38 30.31 12.33
C LYS A 562 6.44 29.42 11.68
N VAL A 563 6.06 28.67 10.66
CA VAL A 563 6.94 27.68 10.04
C VAL A 563 7.96 28.37 9.12
N PRO A 564 9.26 28.09 9.23
CA PRO A 564 10.27 28.63 8.34
C PRO A 564 10.07 28.14 6.90
N VAL A 565 10.08 29.09 5.95
CA VAL A 565 9.96 28.82 4.51
C VAL A 565 11.33 28.96 3.84
N LEU A 566 11.79 27.90 3.19
CA LEU A 566 13.03 27.85 2.42
C LEU A 566 12.75 28.05 0.94
N ALA A 567 13.60 28.80 0.24
CA ALA A 567 13.52 28.97 -1.21
C ALA A 567 14.30 27.86 -1.92
N GLY A 568 13.63 27.12 -2.80
CA GLY A 568 14.28 26.25 -3.78
C GLY A 568 14.92 27.08 -4.88
N VAL A 569 16.25 27.09 -4.97
CA VAL A 569 16.99 27.96 -5.89
C VAL A 569 17.72 27.13 -6.94
N CYS A 570 17.49 27.46 -8.21
CA CYS A 570 18.30 26.94 -9.30
C CYS A 570 19.66 27.67 -9.29
N ALA A 571 20.59 27.15 -8.49
CA ALA A 571 21.91 27.75 -8.28
C ALA A 571 22.81 27.70 -9.53
N THR A 572 22.46 26.87 -10.51
CA THR A 572 23.22 26.67 -11.76
C THR A 572 22.70 27.53 -12.92
N ASP A 573 21.76 28.46 -12.68
CA ASP A 573 21.23 29.36 -13.70
C ASP A 573 22.34 30.29 -14.25
N PRO A 574 22.80 30.08 -15.50
CA PRO A 574 23.93 30.81 -16.05
C PRO A 574 23.59 32.27 -16.41
N PHE A 575 22.30 32.64 -16.39
CA PHE A 575 21.83 33.97 -16.73
C PHE A 575 21.64 34.87 -15.50
N ARG A 576 21.93 34.36 -14.30
CA ARG A 576 21.77 35.11 -13.04
C ARG A 576 23.09 35.35 -12.34
N ARG A 577 23.21 36.56 -11.81
CA ARG A 577 24.21 36.93 -10.82
C ARG A 577 23.76 36.45 -9.44
N MET A 578 24.21 35.26 -9.06
CA MET A 578 23.73 34.60 -7.84
C MET A 578 24.00 35.41 -6.56
N ASP A 579 25.10 36.16 -6.51
CA ASP A 579 25.41 37.10 -5.43
C ASP A 579 24.30 38.15 -5.20
N TYR A 580 23.69 38.66 -6.27
CA TYR A 580 22.57 39.60 -6.19
C TYR A 580 21.25 38.89 -5.91
N PHE A 581 21.03 37.75 -6.54
CA PHE A 581 19.81 36.98 -6.38
C PHE A 581 19.63 36.47 -4.95
N LEU A 582 20.69 36.00 -4.30
CA LEU A 582 20.63 35.56 -2.91
C LEU A 582 20.26 36.69 -1.95
N LYS A 583 20.76 37.91 -2.18
CA LYS A 583 20.36 39.12 -1.44
C LYS A 583 18.89 39.46 -1.67
N GLN A 584 18.39 39.23 -2.89
CA GLN A 584 16.97 39.39 -3.21
C GLN A 584 16.13 38.37 -2.44
N VAL A 585 16.48 37.08 -2.47
CA VAL A 585 15.78 36.01 -1.75
C VAL A 585 15.76 36.28 -0.23
N GLU A 586 16.88 36.69 0.34
CA GLU A 586 16.95 37.12 1.75
C GLU A 586 15.97 38.28 2.03
N SER A 587 16.00 39.32 1.19
CA SER A 587 15.13 40.49 1.35
C SER A 587 13.63 40.21 1.16
N THR A 588 13.29 39.15 0.41
CA THR A 588 11.90 38.70 0.23
C THR A 588 11.34 38.06 1.51
N GLY A 589 12.21 37.60 2.43
CA GLY A 589 11.80 37.10 3.75
C GLY A 589 11.92 35.59 3.94
N PHE A 590 12.53 34.87 2.99
CA PHE A 590 12.82 33.45 3.15
C PHE A 590 13.76 33.19 4.34
N SER A 591 13.59 32.04 4.97
CA SER A 591 14.37 31.62 6.15
C SER A 591 15.67 30.89 5.80
N GLY A 592 15.83 30.49 4.54
CA GLY A 592 17.00 29.78 4.03
C GLY A 592 16.77 29.27 2.61
N LEU A 593 17.67 28.41 2.15
CA LEU A 593 17.75 27.93 0.77
C LEU A 593 17.74 26.41 0.72
N GLY A 594 17.09 25.84 -0.28
CA GLY A 594 17.29 24.47 -0.75
C GLY A 594 17.77 24.51 -2.20
N SER A 595 18.65 23.59 -2.61
CA SER A 595 19.13 23.48 -3.99
C SER A 595 18.45 22.35 -4.74
#